data_AF-A0A937XCY5-F1
#
_entry.id   AF-A0A937XCY5-F1
#
_cell.length_a   1.000
_cell.length_b   1.000
_cell.length_c   1.000
_cell.angle_alpha   90.00
_cell.angle_beta   90.00
_cell.angle_gamma   90.00
#
_symmetry.space_group_name_H-M   'P 1'
#
loop_
_entity.id
_entity.type
_entity.pdbx_description
1 polymer ?
#
loop_
_entity_poly.entity_id
_entity_poly.type
_entity_poly.pdbx_seq_one_letter_code
_entity_poly.pdbx_strand_id
1 'polypeptide(L)'
;MAGDRSLTNLTAAAAGRLSRRHPTSARRAQWIGALVQAGRTAEAMQALAGWSPDGAEAEAVYLEALQQAARAGLSVQGEAAAHCIPRLKRPGLDGSIRDDLLETLRISGAIGAAVPALQALVARDGGVWEEAYEDALRAAGLRAPLAALLAERTRRPGLPDDARRSLAYDLLDLGDKQAAIDTFLRLAENAPPDDPDVVELRYLWGPRPDAAPLDWMERRARSAATPDVQAAWLRMLLDSGGGDRVAAWIEGRGPAGAPVALPVLSACLDAVLETGDARQIDAAVGQVAGPGSPPEVLRYCAAIASEAGLDERAGQLYARLLSLVPEDGGAARELGLLAFRRDADAEARRFFARYPDAAVDAEVLYCLGVLAARSDSPGIAREHFDNALRLLGAGPTDSFERRLLRARVLRETGNRAAAVAELAALAADHPESVTVRTEQEEMIRGPSTPGP
;
A
#
# COMPACT_ATOMS: atom_id res chain seq x y z
N MET A 1 -13.43 49.28 -37.74
CA MET A 1 -14.44 48.54 -36.95
C MET A 1 -15.78 49.29 -36.74
N ALA A 2 -15.83 50.63 -36.74
CA ALA A 2 -17.11 51.35 -36.57
C ALA A 2 -18.09 51.20 -37.76
N GLY A 3 -17.58 51.11 -39.01
CA GLY A 3 -18.42 50.98 -40.21
C GLY A 3 -19.20 49.65 -40.29
N ASP A 4 -18.62 48.57 -39.76
CA ASP A 4 -19.20 47.22 -39.82
C ASP A 4 -20.46 47.09 -38.95
N ARG A 5 -20.43 47.69 -37.75
CA ARG A 5 -21.59 47.74 -36.84
C ARG A 5 -22.78 48.53 -37.39
N SER A 6 -22.53 49.54 -38.24
CA SER A 6 -23.61 50.30 -38.86
C SER A 6 -24.37 49.46 -39.90
N LEU A 7 -23.65 48.62 -40.66
CA LEU A 7 -24.25 47.75 -41.66
C LEU A 7 -25.05 46.62 -41.00
N THR A 8 -24.52 45.95 -39.97
CA THR A 8 -25.25 44.88 -39.26
C THR A 8 -26.54 45.38 -38.61
N ASN A 9 -26.53 46.59 -38.05
CA ASN A 9 -27.74 47.22 -37.49
C ASN A 9 -28.80 47.53 -38.55
N LEU A 10 -28.39 48.03 -39.72
CA LEU A 10 -29.31 48.29 -40.84
C LEU A 10 -29.91 46.99 -41.37
N THR A 11 -29.10 45.93 -41.51
CA THR A 11 -29.55 44.60 -41.91
C THR A 11 -30.58 44.04 -40.93
N ALA A 12 -30.32 44.12 -39.62
CA ALA A 12 -31.27 43.68 -38.60
C ALA A 12 -32.61 44.44 -38.68
N ALA A 13 -32.57 45.76 -38.87
CA ALA A 13 -33.78 46.57 -39.02
C ALA A 13 -34.59 46.24 -40.30
N ALA A 14 -33.89 46.00 -41.41
CA ALA A 14 -34.52 45.60 -42.67
C ALA A 14 -35.16 44.21 -42.57
N ALA A 15 -34.44 43.24 -42.00
CA ALA A 15 -34.94 41.88 -41.76
C ALA A 15 -36.18 41.90 -40.84
N GLY A 16 -36.17 42.72 -39.78
CA GLY A 16 -37.32 42.87 -38.89
C GLY A 16 -38.56 43.46 -39.57
N ARG A 17 -38.40 44.45 -40.46
CA ARG A 17 -39.51 44.97 -41.27
C ARG A 17 -40.06 43.92 -42.23
N LEU A 18 -39.17 43.15 -42.86
CA LEU A 18 -39.55 42.11 -43.81
C LEU A 18 -40.29 40.95 -43.11
N SER A 19 -39.81 40.53 -41.94
CA SER A 19 -40.43 39.50 -41.09
C SER A 19 -41.84 39.91 -40.65
N ARG A 20 -42.05 41.18 -40.25
CA ARG A 20 -43.38 41.70 -39.89
C ARG A 20 -44.36 41.77 -41.06
N ARG A 21 -43.88 42.12 -42.26
CA ARG A 21 -44.74 42.18 -43.46
C ARG A 21 -45.13 40.79 -43.98
N HIS A 22 -44.28 39.80 -43.73
CA HIS A 22 -44.46 38.45 -44.23
C HIS A 22 -43.97 37.45 -43.18
N PRO A 23 -44.83 37.07 -42.23
CA PRO A 23 -44.43 36.21 -41.12
C PRO A 23 -44.26 34.77 -41.60
N THR A 24 -43.03 34.40 -41.94
CA THR A 24 -42.62 33.00 -42.19
C THR A 24 -41.52 32.60 -41.22
N SER A 25 -41.39 31.29 -40.94
CA SER A 25 -40.33 30.77 -40.06
C SER A 25 -38.94 31.18 -40.55
N ALA A 26 -38.67 31.02 -41.85
CA ALA A 26 -37.41 31.43 -42.48
C ALA A 26 -37.11 32.93 -42.34
N ARG A 27 -38.11 33.82 -42.53
CA ARG A 27 -37.91 35.26 -42.38
C ARG A 27 -37.71 35.67 -40.92
N ARG A 28 -38.34 34.97 -39.98
CA ARG A 28 -38.11 35.17 -38.54
C ARG A 28 -36.71 34.71 -38.14
N ALA A 29 -36.25 33.56 -38.64
CA ALA A 29 -34.88 33.09 -38.47
C ALA A 29 -33.87 34.11 -39.01
N GLN A 30 -34.03 34.59 -40.25
CA GLN A 30 -33.16 35.64 -40.83
C GLN A 30 -33.10 36.90 -39.97
N TRP A 31 -34.23 37.33 -39.40
CA TRP A 31 -34.25 38.48 -38.51
C TRP A 31 -33.50 38.23 -37.20
N ILE A 32 -33.72 37.07 -36.56
CA ILE A 32 -33.02 36.69 -35.33
C ILE A 32 -31.51 36.58 -35.57
N GLY A 33 -31.09 35.92 -36.65
CA GLY A 33 -29.68 35.81 -37.03
C GLY A 33 -29.03 37.18 -37.25
N ALA A 34 -29.73 38.10 -37.92
CA ALA A 34 -29.24 39.48 -38.08
C ALA A 34 -29.14 40.25 -36.75
N LEU A 35 -30.05 40.00 -35.79
CA LEU A 35 -29.97 40.58 -34.44
C LEU A 35 -28.76 40.03 -33.67
N VAL A 36 -28.50 38.72 -33.76
CA VAL A 36 -27.34 38.07 -33.15
C VAL A 36 -26.04 38.61 -33.72
N GLN A 37 -25.92 38.71 -35.05
CA GLN A 37 -24.75 39.27 -35.74
C GLN A 37 -24.51 40.76 -35.39
N ALA A 38 -25.57 41.51 -35.10
CA ALA A 38 -25.47 42.90 -34.64
C ALA A 38 -25.12 43.02 -33.14
N GLY A 39 -24.99 41.92 -32.40
CA GLY A 39 -24.78 41.91 -30.96
C GLY A 39 -26.01 42.37 -30.15
N ARG A 40 -27.20 42.39 -30.76
CA ARG A 40 -28.46 42.84 -30.16
C ARG A 40 -29.18 41.67 -29.48
N THR A 41 -28.47 41.00 -28.58
CA THR A 41 -28.85 39.69 -28.05
C THR A 41 -30.16 39.71 -27.26
N ALA A 42 -30.42 40.78 -26.49
CA ALA A 42 -31.69 40.93 -25.77
C ALA A 42 -32.91 41.02 -26.72
N GLU A 43 -32.76 41.69 -27.85
CA GLU A 43 -33.82 41.78 -28.86
C GLU A 43 -33.98 40.47 -29.63
N ALA A 44 -32.88 39.75 -29.88
CA ALA A 44 -32.94 38.40 -30.43
C ALA A 44 -33.77 37.49 -29.52
N MET A 45 -33.56 37.57 -28.19
CA MET A 45 -34.36 36.81 -27.21
C MET A 45 -35.84 37.20 -27.20
N GLN A 46 -36.17 38.49 -27.32
CA GLN A 46 -37.56 38.92 -27.47
C GLN A 46 -38.18 38.38 -28.77
N ALA A 47 -37.42 38.35 -29.86
CA ALA A 47 -37.85 37.80 -31.13
C ALA A 47 -37.97 36.27 -31.13
N LEU A 48 -37.25 35.56 -30.26
CA LEU A 48 -37.37 34.12 -30.02
C LEU A 48 -38.65 33.76 -29.25
N ALA A 49 -39.16 34.64 -28.39
CA ALA A 49 -40.29 34.35 -27.52
C ALA A 49 -41.51 33.79 -28.29
N GLY A 50 -41.94 32.58 -27.89
CA GLY A 50 -43.08 31.87 -28.50
C GLY A 50 -42.85 31.38 -29.93
N TRP A 51 -41.61 31.43 -30.45
CA TRP A 51 -41.29 30.90 -31.77
C TRP A 51 -40.84 29.44 -31.69
N SER A 52 -41.46 28.57 -32.50
CA SER A 52 -40.92 27.25 -32.79
C SER A 52 -40.24 27.29 -34.17
N PRO A 53 -38.91 27.13 -34.26
CA PRO A 53 -38.25 27.04 -35.55
C PRO A 53 -38.74 25.80 -36.31
N ASP A 54 -38.77 25.94 -37.64
CA ASP A 54 -39.21 24.91 -38.57
C ASP A 54 -38.13 24.74 -39.64
N GLY A 55 -37.59 23.52 -39.74
CA GLY A 55 -36.40 23.20 -40.54
C GLY A 55 -35.06 23.42 -39.82
N ALA A 56 -34.02 22.75 -40.32
CA ALA A 56 -32.69 22.72 -39.72
C ALA A 56 -32.00 24.09 -39.69
N GLU A 57 -32.16 24.92 -40.73
CA GLU A 57 -31.59 26.28 -40.76
C GLU A 57 -32.17 27.18 -39.67
N ALA A 58 -33.50 27.13 -39.48
CA ALA A 58 -34.17 27.90 -38.45
C ALA A 58 -33.77 27.43 -37.04
N GLU A 59 -33.57 26.13 -36.86
CA GLU A 59 -33.10 25.52 -35.62
C GLU A 59 -31.66 25.94 -35.29
N ALA A 60 -30.75 25.89 -36.25
CA ALA A 60 -29.37 26.36 -36.06
C ALA A 60 -29.31 27.82 -35.59
N VAL A 61 -30.09 28.71 -36.22
CA VAL A 61 -30.18 30.12 -35.81
C VAL A 61 -30.78 30.27 -34.41
N TYR A 62 -31.77 29.45 -34.06
CA TYR A 62 -32.39 29.45 -32.74
C TYR A 62 -31.37 29.05 -31.65
N LEU A 63 -30.63 27.98 -31.88
CA LEU A 63 -29.59 27.50 -30.96
C LEU A 63 -28.45 28.50 -30.81
N GLU A 64 -27.96 29.07 -31.92
CA GLU A 64 -26.92 30.10 -31.90
C GLU A 64 -27.37 31.33 -31.08
N ALA A 65 -28.61 31.77 -31.26
CA ALA A 65 -29.16 32.90 -30.51
C ALA A 65 -29.21 32.62 -28.99
N LEU A 66 -29.61 31.40 -28.58
CA LEU A 66 -29.56 30.99 -27.17
C LEU A 66 -28.13 30.97 -26.62
N GLN A 67 -27.18 30.40 -27.37
CA GLN A 67 -25.77 30.35 -26.95
C GLN A 67 -25.17 31.74 -26.78
N GLN A 68 -25.44 32.65 -27.72
CA GLN A 68 -24.97 34.04 -27.64
C GLN A 68 -25.61 34.80 -26.48
N ALA A 69 -26.90 34.55 -26.20
CA ALA A 69 -27.59 35.12 -25.05
C ALA A 69 -26.99 34.66 -23.71
N ALA A 70 -26.73 33.37 -23.58
CA ALA A 70 -26.06 32.81 -22.41
C ALA A 70 -24.65 33.40 -22.21
N ARG A 71 -23.85 33.50 -23.28
CA ARG A 71 -22.51 34.12 -23.25
C ARG A 71 -22.56 35.62 -22.88
N ALA A 72 -23.65 36.30 -23.23
CA ALA A 72 -23.91 37.68 -22.83
C ALA A 72 -24.44 37.82 -21.39
N GLY A 73 -24.54 36.73 -20.62
CA GLY A 73 -25.02 36.72 -19.24
C GLY A 73 -26.54 36.78 -19.09
N LEU A 74 -27.30 36.60 -20.17
CA LEU A 74 -28.76 36.53 -20.11
C LEU A 74 -29.20 35.15 -19.59
N SER A 75 -30.20 35.14 -18.70
CA SER A 75 -30.80 33.89 -18.23
C SER A 75 -31.69 33.28 -19.31
N VAL A 76 -31.17 32.24 -19.98
CA VAL A 76 -31.87 31.51 -21.04
C VAL A 76 -32.04 30.02 -20.72
N GLN A 77 -31.80 29.63 -19.47
CA GLN A 77 -31.83 28.24 -19.03
C GLN A 77 -33.19 27.57 -19.30
N GLY A 78 -34.28 28.26 -18.95
CA GLY A 78 -35.64 27.74 -19.12
C GLY A 78 -36.03 27.55 -20.60
N GLU A 79 -35.70 28.53 -21.45
CA GLU A 79 -35.99 28.48 -22.89
C GLU A 79 -35.15 27.37 -23.56
N ALA A 80 -33.86 27.29 -23.23
CA ALA A 80 -32.98 26.24 -23.75
C ALA A 80 -33.47 24.83 -23.34
N ALA A 81 -33.84 24.63 -22.07
CA ALA A 81 -34.39 23.36 -21.60
C ALA A 81 -35.71 23.01 -22.30
N ALA A 82 -36.64 23.96 -22.39
CA ALA A 82 -37.94 23.77 -23.04
C ALA A 82 -37.80 23.43 -24.53
N HIS A 83 -36.79 24.00 -25.20
CA HIS A 83 -36.54 23.76 -26.60
C HIS A 83 -35.80 22.45 -26.88
N CYS A 84 -34.67 22.22 -26.20
CA CYS A 84 -33.72 21.16 -26.55
C CYS A 84 -34.15 19.79 -26.03
N ILE A 85 -34.68 19.70 -24.79
CA ILE A 85 -35.00 18.41 -24.17
C ILE A 85 -36.03 17.59 -24.96
N PRO A 86 -37.16 18.16 -25.44
CA PRO A 86 -38.11 17.40 -26.26
C PRO A 86 -37.51 16.90 -27.58
N ARG A 87 -36.53 17.63 -28.15
CA ARG A 87 -35.87 17.27 -29.41
C ARG A 87 -34.88 16.14 -29.23
N LEU A 88 -34.11 16.15 -28.14
CA LEU A 88 -33.21 15.04 -27.77
C LEU A 88 -33.96 13.70 -27.65
N LYS A 89 -35.25 13.73 -27.28
CA LYS A 89 -36.08 12.53 -27.14
C LYS A 89 -36.56 11.95 -28.48
N ARG A 90 -36.43 12.68 -29.60
CA ARG A 90 -36.91 12.24 -30.91
C ARG A 90 -36.04 11.08 -31.43
N PRO A 91 -36.64 10.00 -31.92
CA PRO A 91 -35.88 8.90 -32.53
C PRO A 91 -35.22 9.36 -33.83
N GLY A 92 -34.06 8.77 -34.17
CA GLY A 92 -33.35 9.07 -35.41
C GLY A 92 -32.75 10.47 -35.48
N LEU A 93 -32.45 11.09 -34.33
CA LEU A 93 -31.79 12.38 -34.27
C LEU A 93 -30.39 12.30 -34.91
N ASP A 94 -30.12 13.20 -35.84
CA ASP A 94 -28.79 13.33 -36.46
C ASP A 94 -27.73 13.66 -35.40
N GLY A 95 -26.52 13.10 -35.57
CA GLY A 95 -25.42 13.28 -34.62
C GLY A 95 -25.03 14.75 -34.44
N SER A 96 -24.96 15.53 -35.53
CA SER A 96 -24.61 16.95 -35.48
C SER A 96 -25.66 17.75 -34.72
N ILE A 97 -26.95 17.50 -35.00
CA ILE A 97 -28.05 18.20 -34.32
C ILE A 97 -28.06 17.84 -32.83
N ARG A 98 -27.85 16.57 -32.48
CA ARG A 98 -27.73 16.14 -31.08
C ARG A 98 -26.63 16.92 -30.37
N ASP A 99 -25.46 17.01 -30.97
CA ASP A 99 -24.29 17.63 -30.35
C ASP A 99 -24.52 19.15 -30.18
N ASP A 100 -25.14 19.82 -31.15
CA ASP A 100 -25.55 21.24 -31.05
C ASP A 100 -26.58 21.49 -29.92
N LEU A 101 -27.53 20.57 -29.74
CA LEU A 101 -28.51 20.66 -28.66
C LEU A 101 -27.86 20.50 -27.28
N LEU A 102 -26.95 19.52 -27.12
CA LEU A 102 -26.20 19.29 -25.88
C LEU A 102 -25.29 20.47 -25.54
N GLU A 103 -24.59 21.01 -26.54
CA GLU A 103 -23.72 22.17 -26.38
C GLU A 103 -24.52 23.42 -25.99
N THR A 104 -25.69 23.62 -26.58
CA THR A 104 -26.60 24.73 -26.22
C THR A 104 -27.07 24.60 -24.77
N LEU A 105 -27.43 23.40 -24.32
CA LEU A 105 -27.79 23.13 -22.92
C LEU A 105 -26.61 23.40 -21.97
N ARG A 106 -25.39 23.05 -22.37
CA ARG A 106 -24.16 23.28 -21.59
C ARG A 106 -23.85 24.77 -21.47
N ILE A 107 -23.77 25.50 -22.58
CA ILE A 107 -23.45 26.94 -22.61
C ILE A 107 -24.50 27.74 -21.85
N SER A 108 -25.79 27.38 -21.98
CA SER A 108 -26.88 28.06 -21.26
C SER A 108 -26.94 27.75 -19.77
N GLY A 109 -26.20 26.75 -19.28
CA GLY A 109 -26.32 26.23 -17.92
C GLY A 109 -27.60 25.42 -17.67
N ALA A 110 -28.33 25.03 -18.73
CA ALA A 110 -29.53 24.22 -18.66
C ALA A 110 -29.26 22.70 -18.63
N ILE A 111 -28.00 22.27 -18.76
CA ILE A 111 -27.62 20.85 -18.89
C ILE A 111 -28.11 19.98 -17.72
N GLY A 112 -28.14 20.51 -16.49
CA GLY A 112 -28.69 19.79 -15.33
C GLY A 112 -30.17 19.42 -15.49
N ALA A 113 -30.97 20.25 -16.17
CA ALA A 113 -32.38 19.94 -16.45
C ALA A 113 -32.55 18.80 -17.47
N ALA A 114 -31.53 18.54 -18.29
CA ALA A 114 -31.55 17.47 -19.29
C ALA A 114 -31.18 16.09 -18.71
N VAL A 115 -30.61 16.02 -17.51
CA VAL A 115 -30.14 14.78 -16.86
C VAL A 115 -31.22 13.68 -16.86
N PRO A 116 -32.49 13.91 -16.44
CA PRO A 116 -33.51 12.85 -16.47
C PRO A 116 -33.84 12.35 -17.88
N ALA A 117 -33.77 13.23 -18.88
CA ALA A 117 -34.01 12.86 -20.28
C ALA A 117 -32.86 12.03 -20.84
N LEU A 118 -31.61 12.43 -20.54
CA LEU A 118 -30.41 11.69 -20.93
C LEU A 118 -30.35 10.31 -20.27
N GLN A 119 -30.73 10.20 -18.99
CA GLN A 119 -30.85 8.92 -18.31
C GLN A 119 -31.85 7.98 -19.01
N ALA A 120 -33.01 8.50 -19.41
CA ALA A 120 -34.01 7.72 -20.15
C ALA A 120 -33.51 7.29 -21.54
N LEU A 121 -32.71 8.13 -22.21
CA LEU A 121 -32.09 7.81 -23.50
C LEU A 121 -31.00 6.74 -23.36
N VAL A 122 -30.18 6.81 -22.31
CA VAL A 122 -29.21 5.74 -21.99
C VAL A 122 -29.92 4.41 -21.77
N ALA A 123 -31.02 4.40 -21.00
CA ALA A 123 -31.77 3.17 -20.73
C ALA A 123 -32.43 2.57 -21.99
N ARG A 124 -32.83 3.41 -22.96
CA ARG A 124 -33.50 2.96 -24.19
C ARG A 124 -32.53 2.56 -25.30
N ASP A 125 -31.52 3.39 -25.53
CA ASP A 125 -30.68 3.33 -26.73
C ASP A 125 -29.20 3.00 -26.40
N GLY A 126 -28.76 3.24 -25.16
CA GLY A 126 -27.37 3.07 -24.73
C GLY A 126 -26.36 3.88 -25.57
N GLY A 127 -25.14 3.35 -25.68
CA GLY A 127 -24.12 3.84 -26.61
C GLY A 127 -23.75 5.31 -26.41
N VAL A 128 -23.89 6.10 -27.47
CA VAL A 128 -23.54 7.55 -27.54
C VAL A 128 -24.19 8.41 -26.45
N TRP A 129 -25.33 7.98 -25.90
CA TRP A 129 -26.00 8.73 -24.84
C TRP A 129 -25.32 8.57 -23.48
N GLU A 130 -24.48 7.54 -23.28
CA GLU A 130 -23.78 7.35 -22.01
C GLU A 130 -22.76 8.45 -21.74
N GLU A 131 -21.98 8.82 -22.77
CA GLU A 131 -21.01 9.91 -22.68
C GLU A 131 -21.70 11.25 -22.43
N ALA A 132 -22.77 11.54 -23.19
CA ALA A 132 -23.57 12.75 -22.99
C ALA A 132 -24.20 12.82 -21.58
N TYR A 133 -24.65 11.68 -21.06
CA TYR A 133 -25.20 11.60 -19.70
C TYR A 133 -24.12 11.84 -18.65
N GLU A 134 -22.94 11.22 -18.79
CA GLU A 134 -21.80 11.42 -17.90
C GLU A 134 -21.36 12.90 -17.86
N ASP A 135 -21.20 13.51 -19.03
CA ASP A 135 -20.83 14.92 -19.17
C ASP A 135 -21.87 15.85 -18.55
N ALA A 136 -23.15 15.54 -18.73
CA ALA A 136 -24.23 16.29 -18.11
C ALA A 136 -24.20 16.21 -16.57
N LEU A 137 -23.93 15.02 -16.01
CA LEU A 137 -23.78 14.84 -14.56
C LEU A 137 -22.59 15.62 -14.01
N ARG A 138 -21.44 15.56 -14.72
CA ARG A 138 -20.22 16.29 -14.36
C ARG A 138 -20.44 17.80 -14.41
N ALA A 139 -21.03 18.31 -15.50
CA ALA A 139 -21.33 19.73 -15.68
C ALA A 139 -22.37 20.25 -14.68
N ALA A 140 -23.32 19.41 -14.27
CA ALA A 140 -24.32 19.75 -13.26
C ALA A 140 -23.81 19.59 -11.81
N GLY A 141 -22.57 19.11 -11.59
CA GLY A 141 -22.02 18.87 -10.27
C GLY A 141 -22.72 17.74 -9.49
N LEU A 142 -23.42 16.83 -10.17
CA LEU A 142 -24.18 15.74 -9.57
C LEU A 142 -23.26 14.54 -9.26
N ARG A 143 -22.44 14.68 -8.22
CA ARG A 143 -21.39 13.72 -7.84
C ARG A 143 -21.91 12.30 -7.56
N ALA A 144 -22.98 12.16 -6.77
CA ALA A 144 -23.49 10.83 -6.39
C ALA A 144 -24.08 10.04 -7.57
N PRO A 145 -24.93 10.62 -8.45
CA PRO A 145 -25.34 9.94 -9.68
C PRO A 145 -24.18 9.61 -10.63
N LEU A 146 -23.15 10.47 -10.70
CA LEU A 146 -21.97 10.21 -11.50
C LEU A 146 -21.19 9.02 -10.95
N ALA A 147 -20.93 8.99 -9.65
CA ALA A 147 -20.27 7.85 -9.00
C ALA A 147 -21.05 6.54 -9.23
N ALA A 148 -22.39 6.56 -9.12
CA ALA A 148 -23.22 5.40 -9.41
C ALA A 148 -23.09 4.92 -10.87
N LEU A 149 -23.04 5.84 -11.84
CA LEU A 149 -22.81 5.51 -13.25
C LEU A 149 -21.43 4.88 -13.48
N LEU A 150 -20.37 5.46 -12.92
CA LEU A 150 -19.01 4.93 -13.05
C LEU A 150 -18.89 3.57 -12.37
N ALA A 151 -19.44 3.41 -11.16
CA ALA A 151 -19.47 2.15 -10.44
C ALA A 151 -20.16 1.04 -11.25
N GLU A 152 -21.26 1.34 -11.93
CA GLU A 152 -21.92 0.38 -12.82
C GLU A 152 -21.05 0.04 -14.05
N ARG A 153 -20.39 1.03 -14.65
CA ARG A 153 -19.43 0.80 -15.75
C ARG A 153 -18.28 -0.11 -15.32
N THR A 154 -17.74 0.07 -14.12
CA THR A 154 -16.70 -0.84 -13.59
C THR A 154 -17.20 -2.27 -13.40
N ARG A 155 -18.48 -2.59 -13.53
CA ARG A 155 -19.02 -3.97 -13.44
C ARG A 155 -19.21 -4.64 -14.79
N ARG A 156 -19.06 -3.90 -15.90
CA ARG A 156 -19.27 -4.45 -17.23
C ARG A 156 -18.22 -5.54 -17.55
N PRO A 157 -18.67 -6.70 -18.06
CA PRO A 157 -17.75 -7.70 -18.58
C PRO A 157 -17.03 -7.15 -19.82
N GLY A 158 -15.76 -7.50 -19.98
CA GLY A 158 -14.95 -7.07 -21.13
C GLY A 158 -14.40 -5.65 -21.06
N LEU A 159 -14.68 -4.88 -20.01
CA LEU A 159 -13.96 -3.62 -19.75
C LEU A 159 -12.48 -3.94 -19.48
N PRO A 160 -11.52 -3.38 -20.26
CA PRO A 160 -10.09 -3.59 -20.03
C PRO A 160 -9.67 -3.12 -18.64
N ASP A 161 -8.68 -3.79 -18.05
CA ASP A 161 -8.25 -3.52 -16.68
C ASP A 161 -7.73 -2.08 -16.50
N ASP A 162 -7.02 -1.52 -17.48
CA ASP A 162 -6.56 -0.12 -17.43
C ASP A 162 -7.71 0.90 -17.41
N ALA A 163 -8.77 0.63 -18.18
CA ALA A 163 -9.97 1.47 -18.17
C ALA A 163 -10.73 1.30 -16.84
N ARG A 164 -10.82 0.08 -16.33
CA ARG A 164 -11.42 -0.22 -15.02
C ARG A 164 -10.67 0.47 -13.88
N ARG A 165 -9.34 0.51 -13.94
CA ARG A 165 -8.46 1.19 -12.99
C ARG A 165 -8.65 2.70 -13.05
N SER A 166 -8.71 3.29 -14.25
CA SER A 166 -8.98 4.73 -14.43
C SER A 166 -10.31 5.13 -13.77
N LEU A 167 -11.37 4.34 -13.99
CA LEU A 167 -12.66 4.55 -13.35
C LEU A 167 -12.62 4.39 -11.82
N ALA A 168 -11.78 3.51 -11.28
CA ALA A 168 -11.60 3.36 -9.84
C ALA A 168 -11.00 4.64 -9.21
N TYR A 169 -10.04 5.27 -9.88
CA TYR A 169 -9.50 6.56 -9.45
C TYR A 169 -10.54 7.68 -9.57
N ASP A 170 -11.32 7.73 -10.66
CA ASP A 170 -12.42 8.69 -10.78
C ASP A 170 -13.44 8.54 -9.64
N LEU A 171 -13.71 7.31 -9.19
CA LEU A 171 -14.57 7.05 -8.03
C LEU A 171 -13.96 7.59 -6.73
N LEU A 172 -12.66 7.46 -6.53
CA LEU A 172 -11.95 8.07 -5.39
C LEU A 172 -12.04 9.60 -5.42
N ASP A 173 -11.81 10.21 -6.58
CA ASP A 173 -11.93 11.67 -6.78
C ASP A 173 -13.35 12.18 -6.53
N LEU A 174 -14.36 11.34 -6.81
CA LEU A 174 -15.76 11.62 -6.51
C LEU A 174 -16.12 11.39 -5.04
N GLY A 175 -15.27 10.71 -4.27
CA GLY A 175 -15.45 10.39 -2.85
C GLY A 175 -16.18 9.07 -2.60
N ASP A 176 -16.43 8.26 -3.63
CA ASP A 176 -17.03 6.93 -3.50
C ASP A 176 -15.94 5.87 -3.27
N LYS A 177 -15.36 5.93 -2.06
CA LYS A 177 -14.27 5.03 -1.66
C LYS A 177 -14.67 3.56 -1.72
N GLN A 178 -15.92 3.21 -1.39
CA GLN A 178 -16.35 1.82 -1.36
C GLN A 178 -16.42 1.23 -2.77
N ALA A 179 -16.99 1.96 -3.74
CA ALA A 179 -17.05 1.47 -5.13
C ALA A 179 -15.64 1.34 -5.75
N ALA A 180 -14.71 2.22 -5.37
CA ALA A 180 -13.30 2.10 -5.76
C ALA A 180 -12.66 0.84 -5.18
N ILE A 181 -12.83 0.57 -3.87
CA ILE A 181 -12.34 -0.67 -3.22
C ILE A 181 -12.91 -1.91 -3.91
N ASP A 182 -14.22 -1.95 -4.18
CA ASP A 182 -14.86 -3.07 -4.85
C ASP A 182 -14.32 -3.29 -6.28
N THR A 183 -13.82 -2.22 -6.91
CA THR A 183 -13.23 -2.27 -8.24
C THR A 183 -11.78 -2.76 -8.19
N PHE A 184 -10.97 -2.23 -7.27
CA PHE A 184 -9.61 -2.70 -7.06
C PHE A 184 -9.57 -4.15 -6.56
N LEU A 185 -10.52 -4.58 -5.72
CA LEU A 185 -10.64 -6.00 -5.32
C LEU A 185 -10.82 -6.92 -6.53
N ARG A 186 -11.59 -6.50 -7.54
CA ARG A 186 -11.79 -7.27 -8.77
C ARG A 186 -10.55 -7.29 -9.66
N LEU A 187 -9.82 -6.17 -9.74
CA LEU A 187 -8.54 -6.10 -10.44
C LEU A 187 -7.49 -7.00 -9.75
N ALA A 188 -7.48 -6.99 -8.42
CA ALA A 188 -6.54 -7.73 -7.59
C ALA A 188 -6.85 -9.23 -7.44
N GLU A 189 -7.98 -9.73 -7.98
CA GLU A 189 -8.46 -11.10 -7.76
C GLU A 189 -7.43 -12.17 -8.14
N ASN A 190 -6.55 -11.91 -9.11
CA ASN A 190 -5.46 -12.81 -9.49
C ASN A 190 -4.07 -12.18 -9.39
N ALA A 191 -3.98 -10.98 -8.84
CA ALA A 191 -2.75 -10.22 -8.76
C ALA A 191 -1.79 -10.76 -7.67
N PRO A 192 -0.46 -10.65 -7.85
CA PRO A 192 0.51 -10.92 -6.80
C PRO A 192 0.50 -9.80 -5.72
N PRO A 193 1.12 -10.04 -4.54
CA PRO A 193 1.12 -9.08 -3.42
C PRO A 193 1.73 -7.70 -3.74
N ASP A 194 2.67 -7.64 -4.68
CA ASP A 194 3.39 -6.44 -5.10
C ASP A 194 2.74 -5.71 -6.28
N ASP A 195 1.62 -6.21 -6.78
CA ASP A 195 0.88 -5.59 -7.88
C ASP A 195 0.34 -4.20 -7.47
N PRO A 196 0.36 -3.20 -8.38
CA PRO A 196 -0.14 -1.86 -8.10
C PRO A 196 -1.57 -1.83 -7.53
N ASP A 197 -2.47 -2.71 -8.00
CA ASP A 197 -3.86 -2.72 -7.54
C ASP A 197 -3.98 -3.24 -6.09
N VAL A 198 -3.09 -4.14 -5.67
CA VAL A 198 -3.01 -4.63 -4.28
C VAL A 198 -2.40 -3.57 -3.37
N VAL A 199 -1.37 -2.86 -3.84
CA VAL A 199 -0.76 -1.75 -3.10
C VAL A 199 -1.79 -0.64 -2.84
N GLU A 200 -2.59 -0.30 -3.85
CA GLU A 200 -3.66 0.69 -3.71
C GLU A 200 -4.73 0.24 -2.71
N LEU A 201 -5.15 -1.04 -2.75
CA LEU A 201 -6.08 -1.59 -1.74
C LEU A 201 -5.54 -1.43 -0.32
N ARG A 202 -4.25 -1.75 -0.08
CA ARG A 202 -3.62 -1.56 1.24
C ARG A 202 -3.65 -0.10 1.68
N TYR A 203 -3.36 0.82 0.77
CA TYR A 203 -3.42 2.25 1.05
C TYR A 203 -4.84 2.67 1.44
N LEU A 204 -5.85 2.23 0.69
CA LEU A 204 -7.26 2.53 0.96
C LEU A 204 -7.75 1.91 2.28
N TRP A 205 -7.30 0.72 2.63
CA TRP A 205 -7.61 0.04 3.89
C TRP A 205 -6.90 0.64 5.11
N GLY A 206 -5.73 1.22 4.90
CA GLY A 206 -4.88 1.76 5.97
C GLY A 206 -4.09 0.67 6.71
N PRO A 207 -3.35 1.04 7.77
CA PRO A 207 -2.40 0.14 8.44
C PRO A 207 -3.06 -0.94 9.30
N ARG A 208 -4.32 -0.77 9.70
CA ARG A 208 -5.06 -1.72 10.54
C ARG A 208 -6.50 -1.83 10.04
N PRO A 209 -6.73 -2.51 8.91
CA PRO A 209 -8.08 -2.74 8.42
C PRO A 209 -8.91 -3.55 9.39
N ASP A 210 -10.22 -3.50 9.15
CA ASP A 210 -11.22 -4.38 9.72
C ASP A 210 -11.10 -5.82 9.19
N ALA A 211 -11.99 -6.71 9.65
CA ALA A 211 -11.86 -8.14 9.43
C ALA A 211 -11.92 -8.55 7.94
N ALA A 212 -12.71 -7.86 7.11
CA ALA A 212 -12.95 -8.28 5.73
C ALA A 212 -11.69 -8.19 4.83
N PRO A 213 -10.88 -7.11 4.85
CA PRO A 213 -9.59 -7.08 4.15
C PRO A 213 -8.60 -8.14 4.66
N LEU A 214 -8.55 -8.38 5.97
CA LEU A 214 -7.70 -9.42 6.55
C LEU A 214 -8.13 -10.82 6.09
N ASP A 215 -9.45 -11.09 6.05
CA ASP A 215 -10.00 -12.34 5.52
C ASP A 215 -9.62 -12.53 4.04
N TRP A 216 -9.61 -11.44 3.27
CA TRP A 216 -9.22 -11.47 1.87
C TRP A 216 -7.73 -11.82 1.72
N MET A 217 -6.82 -11.12 2.41
CA MET A 217 -5.38 -11.42 2.37
C MET A 217 -5.07 -12.85 2.83
N GLU A 218 -5.75 -13.33 3.88
CA GLU A 218 -5.61 -14.70 4.37
C GLU A 218 -6.06 -15.74 3.34
N ARG A 219 -7.17 -15.50 2.63
CA ARG A 219 -7.57 -16.37 1.51
C ARG A 219 -6.52 -16.36 0.39
N ARG A 220 -5.98 -15.19 0.03
CA ARG A 220 -4.92 -15.07 -0.97
C ARG A 220 -3.66 -15.84 -0.58
N ALA A 221 -3.25 -15.75 0.69
CA ALA A 221 -2.12 -16.51 1.24
C ALA A 221 -2.35 -18.03 1.12
N ARG A 222 -3.58 -18.51 1.42
CA ARG A 222 -3.94 -19.92 1.32
C ARG A 222 -3.99 -20.44 -0.12
N SER A 223 -4.41 -19.61 -1.08
CA SER A 223 -4.53 -19.98 -2.50
C SER A 223 -3.28 -19.70 -3.32
N ALA A 224 -2.21 -19.17 -2.71
CA ALA A 224 -0.98 -18.81 -3.41
C ALA A 224 -0.33 -20.03 -4.10
N ALA A 225 0.09 -19.84 -5.36
CA ALA A 225 0.63 -20.92 -6.18
C ALA A 225 2.04 -21.38 -5.77
N THR A 226 2.83 -20.49 -5.17
CA THR A 226 4.20 -20.78 -4.73
C THR A 226 4.41 -20.38 -3.28
N PRO A 227 5.38 -21.00 -2.58
CA PRO A 227 5.71 -20.62 -1.22
C PRO A 227 6.14 -19.15 -1.06
N ASP A 228 6.86 -18.58 -2.03
CA ASP A 228 7.30 -17.18 -1.96
C ASP A 228 6.12 -16.22 -2.02
N VAL A 229 5.14 -16.49 -2.90
CA VAL A 229 3.91 -15.70 -2.98
C VAL A 229 3.08 -15.87 -1.72
N GLN A 230 3.01 -17.09 -1.16
CA GLN A 230 2.34 -17.34 0.13
C GLN A 230 3.00 -16.53 1.25
N ALA A 231 4.33 -16.54 1.33
CA ALA A 231 5.09 -15.80 2.34
C ALA A 231 4.86 -14.28 2.23
N ALA A 232 4.85 -13.75 1.01
CA ALA A 232 4.59 -12.33 0.77
C ALA A 232 3.17 -11.91 1.18
N TRP A 233 2.14 -12.73 0.92
CA TRP A 233 0.79 -12.49 1.43
C TRP A 233 0.70 -12.55 2.95
N LEU A 234 1.40 -13.49 3.60
CA LEU A 234 1.43 -13.60 5.06
C LEU A 234 2.13 -12.40 5.70
N ARG A 235 3.25 -11.92 5.12
CA ARG A 235 3.93 -10.71 5.57
C ARG A 235 3.04 -9.48 5.39
N MET A 236 2.33 -9.37 4.28
CA MET A 236 1.34 -8.29 4.09
C MET A 236 0.22 -8.35 5.14
N LEU A 237 -0.27 -9.54 5.48
CA LEU A 237 -1.28 -9.73 6.52
C LEU A 237 -0.72 -9.30 7.89
N LEU A 238 0.53 -9.63 8.20
CA LEU A 238 1.23 -9.20 9.41
C LEU A 238 1.36 -7.68 9.48
N ASP A 239 1.89 -7.03 8.43
CA ASP A 239 2.03 -5.58 8.32
C ASP A 239 0.70 -4.83 8.53
N SER A 240 -0.41 -5.51 8.22
CA SER A 240 -1.78 -4.98 8.34
C SER A 240 -2.42 -5.26 9.71
N GLY A 241 -1.65 -5.75 10.69
CA GLY A 241 -2.12 -6.08 12.04
C GLY A 241 -2.78 -7.47 12.16
N GLY A 242 -2.60 -8.36 11.18
CA GLY A 242 -3.16 -9.71 11.15
C GLY A 242 -2.32 -10.77 11.86
N GLY A 243 -1.45 -10.40 12.82
CA GLY A 243 -0.53 -11.32 13.51
C GLY A 243 -1.22 -12.55 14.12
N ASP A 244 -2.33 -12.35 14.85
CA ASP A 244 -3.11 -13.45 15.46
C ASP A 244 -3.62 -14.46 14.41
N ARG A 245 -3.96 -13.99 13.20
CA ARG A 245 -4.41 -14.86 12.10
C ARG A 245 -3.26 -15.66 11.51
N VAL A 246 -2.08 -15.04 11.38
CA VAL A 246 -0.86 -15.75 10.97
C VAL A 246 -0.49 -16.82 12.01
N ALA A 247 -0.56 -16.49 13.30
CA ALA A 247 -0.34 -17.44 14.39
C ALA A 247 -1.34 -18.61 14.34
N ALA A 248 -2.65 -18.33 14.25
CA ALA A 248 -3.69 -19.36 14.13
C ALA A 248 -3.52 -20.23 12.87
N TRP A 249 -3.01 -19.64 11.78
CA TRP A 249 -2.71 -20.37 10.55
C TRP A 249 -1.55 -21.36 10.73
N ILE A 250 -0.53 -21.00 11.50
CA ILE A 250 0.55 -21.91 11.90
C ILE A 250 -0.03 -23.04 12.75
N GLU A 251 -0.77 -22.70 13.80
CA GLU A 251 -1.39 -23.64 14.73
C GLU A 251 -2.25 -24.69 14.00
N GLY A 252 -3.05 -24.26 13.03
CA GLY A 252 -3.94 -25.12 12.25
C GLY A 252 -3.23 -26.17 11.37
N ARG A 253 -1.94 -26.02 11.05
CA ARG A 253 -1.21 -27.00 10.22
C ARG A 253 -0.83 -28.29 10.96
N GLY A 254 -0.75 -28.24 12.29
CA GLY A 254 -0.29 -29.35 13.13
C GLY A 254 1.18 -29.77 12.89
N PRO A 255 1.76 -30.60 13.78
CA PRO A 255 3.14 -31.07 13.67
C PRO A 255 3.35 -32.19 12.62
N ALA A 256 2.27 -32.77 12.10
CA ALA A 256 2.29 -33.84 11.09
C ALA A 256 1.97 -33.33 9.67
N GLY A 257 1.82 -32.01 9.50
CA GLY A 257 1.62 -31.39 8.19
C GLY A 257 2.83 -31.57 7.27
N ALA A 258 2.61 -31.34 5.97
CA ALA A 258 3.72 -31.28 5.01
C ALA A 258 4.75 -30.22 5.46
N PRO A 259 6.05 -30.43 5.20
CA PRO A 259 7.09 -29.48 5.57
C PRO A 259 6.76 -28.09 5.05
N VAL A 260 6.78 -27.09 5.94
CA VAL A 260 6.58 -25.70 5.56
C VAL A 260 7.85 -25.21 4.86
N ALA A 261 7.71 -24.70 3.65
CA ALA A 261 8.82 -24.10 2.92
C ALA A 261 9.40 -22.91 3.72
N LEU A 262 10.72 -22.78 3.70
CA LEU A 262 11.45 -21.83 4.53
C LEU A 262 10.97 -20.35 4.39
N PRO A 263 10.63 -19.82 3.20
CA PRO A 263 10.13 -18.45 3.08
C PRO A 263 8.83 -18.22 3.85
N VAL A 264 7.91 -19.18 3.78
CA VAL A 264 6.62 -19.15 4.50
C VAL A 264 6.85 -19.24 5.99
N LEU A 265 7.77 -20.11 6.40
CA LEU A 265 8.15 -20.25 7.79
C LEU A 265 8.74 -18.95 8.35
N SER A 266 9.63 -18.30 7.60
CA SER A 266 10.24 -17.04 8.01
C SER A 266 9.18 -15.99 8.27
N ALA A 267 8.28 -15.73 7.31
CA ALA A 267 7.20 -14.77 7.49
C ALA A 267 6.29 -15.10 8.71
N CYS A 268 6.04 -16.39 8.94
CA CYS A 268 5.27 -16.86 10.09
C CYS A 268 5.97 -16.65 11.43
N LEU A 269 7.26 -16.94 11.54
CA LEU A 269 8.01 -16.79 12.80
C LEU A 269 8.30 -15.32 13.11
N ASP A 270 8.52 -14.48 12.09
CA ASP A 270 8.62 -13.03 12.27
C ASP A 270 7.35 -12.48 12.94
N ALA A 271 6.17 -12.94 12.51
CA ALA A 271 4.89 -12.56 13.12
C ALA A 271 4.79 -12.93 14.61
N VAL A 272 5.30 -14.11 14.98
CA VAL A 272 5.24 -14.58 16.36
C VAL A 272 6.28 -13.83 17.22
N LEU A 273 7.45 -13.51 16.66
CA LEU A 273 8.46 -12.70 17.33
C LEU A 273 7.97 -11.30 17.69
N GLU A 274 7.18 -10.66 16.81
CA GLU A 274 6.61 -9.33 17.06
C GLU A 274 5.68 -9.29 18.29
N THR A 275 5.12 -10.44 18.70
CA THR A 275 4.31 -10.51 19.93
C THR A 275 5.15 -10.36 21.20
N GLY A 276 6.44 -10.71 21.13
CA GLY A 276 7.34 -10.79 22.28
C GLY A 276 6.97 -11.87 23.31
N ASP A 277 5.95 -12.71 23.04
CA ASP A 277 5.52 -13.76 23.94
C ASP A 277 6.35 -15.03 23.73
N ALA A 278 7.34 -15.23 24.60
CA ALA A 278 8.22 -16.39 24.59
C ALA A 278 7.47 -17.73 24.55
N ARG A 279 6.25 -17.84 25.12
CA ARG A 279 5.45 -19.08 25.07
C ARG A 279 4.89 -19.33 23.68
N GLN A 280 4.41 -18.28 23.00
CA GLN A 280 3.92 -18.40 21.62
C GLN A 280 5.06 -18.73 20.67
N ILE A 281 6.23 -18.09 20.87
CA ILE A 281 7.44 -18.39 20.11
C ILE A 281 7.84 -19.87 20.30
N ASP A 282 7.90 -20.37 21.53
CA ASP A 282 8.26 -21.77 21.80
C ASP A 282 7.27 -22.75 21.16
N ALA A 283 5.97 -22.47 21.26
CA ALA A 283 4.92 -23.29 20.66
C ALA A 283 5.03 -23.32 19.12
N ALA A 284 5.18 -22.16 18.48
CA ALA A 284 5.33 -22.05 17.02
C ALA A 284 6.60 -22.75 16.52
N VAL A 285 7.73 -22.51 17.19
CA VAL A 285 9.01 -23.16 16.89
C VAL A 285 8.88 -24.69 17.03
N GLY A 286 8.29 -25.17 18.13
CA GLY A 286 8.11 -26.60 18.38
C GLY A 286 7.20 -27.28 17.36
N GLN A 287 6.16 -26.58 16.90
CA GLN A 287 5.24 -27.08 15.88
C GLN A 287 5.89 -27.20 14.52
N VAL A 288 6.64 -26.17 14.10
CA VAL A 288 7.32 -26.17 12.81
C VAL A 288 8.47 -27.16 12.80
N ALA A 289 9.29 -27.18 13.85
CA ALA A 289 10.50 -27.99 13.93
C ALA A 289 10.21 -29.46 14.31
N GLY A 290 9.11 -30.03 13.82
CA GLY A 290 8.65 -31.38 14.11
C GLY A 290 9.62 -32.48 13.65
N PRO A 291 9.37 -33.75 14.03
CA PRO A 291 10.13 -34.92 13.57
C PRO A 291 10.23 -34.95 12.03
N GLY A 292 11.42 -35.15 11.48
CA GLY A 292 11.68 -35.11 10.04
C GLY A 292 11.94 -33.73 9.40
N SER A 293 11.85 -32.63 10.16
CA SER A 293 12.23 -31.29 9.66
C SER A 293 13.62 -31.26 9.02
N PRO A 294 13.78 -30.58 7.87
CA PRO A 294 15.05 -30.52 7.16
C PRO A 294 16.07 -29.63 7.91
N PRO A 295 17.38 -29.80 7.67
CA PRO A 295 18.44 -29.07 8.38
C PRO A 295 18.29 -27.54 8.37
N GLU A 296 17.87 -26.95 7.25
CA GLU A 296 17.66 -25.52 7.10
C GLU A 296 16.54 -24.98 8.00
N VAL A 297 15.44 -25.73 8.16
CA VAL A 297 14.34 -25.38 9.07
C VAL A 297 14.79 -25.48 10.52
N LEU A 298 15.52 -26.55 10.87
CA LEU A 298 16.07 -26.69 12.23
C LEU A 298 17.01 -25.54 12.57
N ARG A 299 17.88 -25.15 11.64
CA ARG A 299 18.81 -24.02 11.84
C ARG A 299 18.08 -22.71 12.07
N TYR A 300 17.07 -22.42 11.23
CA TYR A 300 16.28 -21.20 11.37
C TYR A 300 15.50 -21.17 12.70
N CYS A 301 14.75 -22.23 13.01
CA CYS A 301 13.99 -22.34 14.25
C CYS A 301 14.88 -22.28 15.50
N ALA A 302 16.09 -22.85 15.45
CA ALA A 302 17.04 -22.78 16.56
C ALA A 302 17.56 -21.36 16.79
N ALA A 303 17.82 -20.60 15.71
CA ALA A 303 18.24 -19.21 15.79
C ALA A 303 17.13 -18.34 16.41
N ILE A 304 15.89 -18.49 15.94
CA ILE A 304 14.71 -17.79 16.48
C ILE A 304 14.50 -18.11 17.97
N ALA A 305 14.63 -19.38 18.36
CA ALA A 305 14.55 -19.78 19.76
C ALA A 305 15.68 -19.14 20.61
N SER A 306 16.90 -19.05 20.07
CA SER A 306 18.04 -18.42 20.75
C SER A 306 17.80 -16.92 20.95
N GLU A 307 17.33 -16.22 19.92
CA GLU A 307 16.99 -14.78 19.96
C GLU A 307 15.88 -14.49 20.97
N ALA A 308 14.89 -15.37 21.06
CA ALA A 308 13.80 -15.26 22.04
C ALA A 308 14.19 -15.68 23.48
N GLY A 309 15.46 -16.05 23.72
CA GLY A 309 15.94 -16.51 25.03
C GLY A 309 15.47 -17.91 25.44
N LEU A 310 14.97 -18.71 24.50
CA LEU A 310 14.51 -20.08 24.69
C LEU A 310 15.68 -21.07 24.59
N ASP A 311 16.69 -20.89 25.46
CA ASP A 311 17.96 -21.62 25.41
C ASP A 311 17.78 -23.14 25.37
N GLU A 312 16.81 -23.70 26.11
CA GLU A 312 16.55 -25.15 26.12
C GLU A 312 16.06 -25.64 24.75
N ARG A 313 15.10 -24.93 24.15
CA ARG A 313 14.58 -25.25 22.83
C ARG A 313 15.65 -25.11 21.76
N ALA A 314 16.38 -23.99 21.77
CA ALA A 314 17.48 -23.75 20.84
C ALA A 314 18.52 -24.88 20.91
N GLY A 315 18.92 -25.27 22.12
CA GLY A 315 19.84 -26.38 22.35
C GLY A 315 19.34 -27.72 21.79
N GLN A 316 18.07 -28.07 22.03
CA GLN A 316 17.46 -29.29 21.47
C GLN A 316 17.49 -29.28 19.93
N LEU A 317 17.20 -28.15 19.30
CA LEU A 317 17.16 -28.01 17.85
C LEU A 317 18.54 -28.04 17.22
N TYR A 318 19.53 -27.33 17.78
CA TYR A 318 20.91 -27.40 17.29
C TYR A 318 21.53 -28.79 17.49
N ALA A 319 21.25 -29.46 18.61
CA ALA A 319 21.73 -30.84 18.84
C ALA A 319 21.14 -31.80 17.80
N ARG A 320 19.85 -31.64 17.49
CA ARG A 320 19.21 -32.41 16.42
C ARG A 320 19.79 -32.07 15.05
N LEU A 321 20.06 -30.80 14.75
CA LEU A 321 20.75 -30.39 13.52
C LEU A 321 22.12 -31.07 13.39
N LEU A 322 22.96 -31.07 14.44
CA LEU A 322 24.25 -31.77 14.43
C LEU A 322 24.13 -33.29 14.28
N SER A 323 23.02 -33.90 14.69
CA SER A 323 22.80 -35.33 14.46
C SER A 323 22.56 -35.65 12.98
N LEU A 324 22.00 -34.70 12.23
CA LEU A 324 21.74 -34.83 10.78
C LEU A 324 22.94 -34.34 9.94
N VAL A 325 23.59 -33.27 10.39
CA VAL A 325 24.73 -32.62 9.73
C VAL A 325 25.87 -32.45 10.76
N PRO A 326 26.69 -33.48 10.99
CA PRO A 326 27.73 -33.45 12.03
C PRO A 326 28.79 -32.35 11.86
N GLU A 327 28.97 -31.87 10.63
CA GLU A 327 29.94 -30.83 10.26
C GLU A 327 29.35 -29.42 10.28
N ASP A 328 28.11 -29.23 10.76
CA ASP A 328 27.52 -27.90 10.89
C ASP A 328 28.22 -27.09 11.99
N GLY A 329 29.28 -26.37 11.59
CA GLY A 329 30.09 -25.56 12.48
C GLY A 329 29.29 -24.48 13.22
N GLY A 330 28.26 -23.91 12.58
CA GLY A 330 27.37 -22.94 13.21
C GLY A 330 26.58 -23.55 14.36
N ALA A 331 25.99 -24.73 14.16
CA ALA A 331 25.29 -25.44 15.23
C ALA A 331 26.23 -25.85 16.38
N ALA A 332 27.46 -26.27 16.08
CA ALA A 332 28.48 -26.55 17.09
C ALA A 332 28.86 -25.29 17.88
N ARG A 333 29.06 -24.15 17.22
CA ARG A 333 29.31 -22.85 17.85
C ARG A 333 28.19 -22.50 18.83
N GLU A 334 26.94 -22.52 18.38
CA GLU A 334 25.79 -22.11 19.21
C GLU A 334 25.57 -23.04 20.41
N LEU A 335 25.73 -24.36 20.25
CA LEU A 335 25.69 -25.29 21.39
C LEU A 335 26.84 -25.06 22.39
N GLY A 336 28.02 -24.69 21.90
CA GLY A 336 29.15 -24.31 22.74
C GLY A 336 28.83 -23.08 23.60
N LEU A 337 28.23 -22.05 22.99
CA LEU A 337 27.80 -20.83 23.68
C LEU A 337 26.67 -21.11 24.69
N LEU A 338 25.68 -21.91 24.31
CA LEU A 338 24.59 -22.35 25.21
C LEU A 338 25.12 -23.15 26.41
N ALA A 339 26.05 -24.08 26.18
CA ALA A 339 26.68 -24.84 27.24
C ALA A 339 27.52 -23.94 28.16
N PHE A 340 28.24 -22.97 27.59
CA PHE A 340 29.01 -21.99 28.37
C PHE A 340 28.10 -21.15 29.28
N ARG A 341 26.96 -20.65 28.80
CA ARG A 341 25.98 -19.89 29.62
C ARG A 341 25.39 -20.71 30.78
N ARG A 342 25.35 -22.04 30.65
CA ARG A 342 24.87 -22.98 31.67
C ARG A 342 25.97 -23.49 32.60
N ASP A 343 27.18 -22.93 32.52
CA ASP A 343 28.38 -23.41 33.23
C ASP A 343 28.69 -24.90 33.00
N ALA A 344 28.33 -25.43 31.82
CA ALA A 344 28.63 -26.79 31.40
C ALA A 344 29.98 -26.87 30.68
N ASP A 345 31.06 -26.53 31.39
CA ASP A 345 32.40 -26.29 30.85
C ASP A 345 32.93 -27.39 29.92
N ALA A 346 32.76 -28.66 30.32
CA ALA A 346 33.22 -29.81 29.53
C ALA A 346 32.48 -29.95 28.19
N GLU A 347 31.17 -29.68 28.20
CA GLU A 347 30.34 -29.73 27.00
C GLU A 347 30.63 -28.56 26.07
N ALA A 348 30.81 -27.35 26.61
CA ALA A 348 31.19 -26.17 25.85
C ALA A 348 32.50 -26.41 25.09
N ARG A 349 33.55 -26.93 25.77
CA ARG A 349 34.82 -27.29 25.13
C ARG A 349 34.65 -28.32 24.02
N ARG A 350 33.83 -29.35 24.25
CA ARG A 350 33.57 -30.41 23.25
C ARG A 350 32.94 -29.83 21.98
N PHE A 351 32.00 -28.90 22.12
CA PHE A 351 31.35 -28.28 20.97
C PHE A 351 32.25 -27.26 20.27
N PHE A 352 32.97 -26.41 20.99
CA PHE A 352 33.94 -25.48 20.39
C PHE A 352 35.06 -26.21 19.64
N ALA A 353 35.50 -27.38 20.11
CA ALA A 353 36.48 -28.21 19.39
C ALA A 353 35.97 -28.74 18.03
N ARG A 354 34.64 -28.75 17.82
CA ARG A 354 34.00 -29.12 16.54
C ARG A 354 33.69 -27.91 15.65
N TYR A 355 33.92 -26.68 16.14
CA TYR A 355 33.70 -25.47 15.37
C TYR A 355 35.00 -25.08 14.63
N PRO A 356 35.06 -25.25 13.29
CA PRO A 356 36.32 -25.09 12.53
C PRO A 356 36.90 -23.67 12.60
N ASP A 357 36.05 -22.66 12.78
CA ASP A 357 36.44 -21.25 12.82
C ASP A 357 36.68 -20.72 14.24
N ALA A 358 36.77 -21.60 15.25
CA ALA A 358 36.96 -21.21 16.65
C ALA A 358 38.19 -20.30 16.86
N ALA A 359 39.24 -20.44 16.05
CA ALA A 359 40.45 -19.62 16.13
C ALA A 359 40.29 -18.19 15.58
N VAL A 360 39.23 -17.91 14.82
CA VAL A 360 38.95 -16.60 14.20
C VAL A 360 37.64 -15.96 14.68
N ASP A 361 36.97 -16.59 15.65
CA ASP A 361 35.79 -16.05 16.32
C ASP A 361 36.16 -15.50 17.71
N ALA A 362 36.07 -14.18 17.87
CA ALA A 362 36.45 -13.50 19.10
C ALA A 362 35.57 -13.89 20.32
N GLU A 363 34.29 -14.19 20.09
CA GLU A 363 33.36 -14.57 21.17
C GLU A 363 33.70 -15.98 21.68
N VAL A 364 33.94 -16.91 20.75
CA VAL A 364 34.37 -18.27 21.10
C VAL A 364 35.73 -18.25 21.80
N LEU A 365 36.67 -17.44 21.34
CA LEU A 365 37.97 -17.27 22.02
C LEU A 365 37.81 -16.68 23.42
N TYR A 366 36.95 -15.69 23.62
CA TYR A 366 36.64 -15.18 24.95
C TYR A 366 36.09 -16.30 25.87
N CYS A 367 35.12 -17.08 25.40
CA CYS A 367 34.58 -18.21 26.15
C CYS A 367 35.66 -19.26 26.47
N LEU A 368 36.49 -19.64 25.51
CA LEU A 368 37.61 -20.58 25.71
C LEU A 368 38.64 -20.04 26.72
N GLY A 369 38.89 -18.73 26.72
CA GLY A 369 39.75 -18.05 27.69
C GLY A 369 39.19 -18.15 29.11
N VAL A 370 37.90 -17.84 29.29
CA VAL A 370 37.21 -17.98 30.60
C VAL A 370 37.23 -19.43 31.08
N LEU A 371 36.93 -20.39 30.20
CA LEU A 371 36.98 -21.81 30.51
C LEU A 371 38.39 -22.23 30.95
N ALA A 372 39.44 -21.81 30.24
CA ALA A 372 40.83 -22.09 30.59
C ALA A 372 41.24 -21.48 31.94
N ALA A 373 40.78 -20.26 32.25
CA ALA A 373 41.03 -19.64 33.55
C ALA A 373 40.36 -20.43 34.69
N ARG A 374 39.12 -20.90 34.50
CA ARG A 374 38.41 -21.76 35.48
C ARG A 374 39.09 -23.11 35.70
N SER A 375 39.78 -23.64 34.69
CA SER A 375 40.52 -24.91 34.73
C SER A 375 42.00 -24.75 35.15
N ASP A 376 42.35 -23.65 35.82
CA ASP A 376 43.70 -23.33 36.31
C ASP A 376 44.80 -23.40 35.22
N SER A 377 44.46 -22.95 34.01
CA SER A 377 45.36 -22.89 32.86
C SER A 377 45.58 -21.44 32.38
N PRO A 378 46.19 -20.57 33.21
CA PRO A 378 46.25 -19.13 32.95
C PRO A 378 47.02 -18.74 31.69
N GLY A 379 48.02 -19.54 31.28
CA GLY A 379 48.75 -19.31 30.03
C GLY A 379 47.87 -19.44 28.78
N ILE A 380 47.08 -20.53 28.73
CA ILE A 380 46.12 -20.79 27.64
C ILE A 380 45.00 -19.74 27.65
N ALA A 381 44.51 -19.38 28.85
CA ALA A 381 43.49 -18.34 28.99
C ALA A 381 43.96 -17.01 28.37
N ARG A 382 45.19 -16.59 28.71
CA ARG A 382 45.79 -15.37 28.19
C ARG A 382 45.95 -15.40 26.67
N GLU A 383 46.41 -16.52 26.11
CA GLU A 383 46.54 -16.68 24.65
C GLU A 383 45.20 -16.49 23.93
N HIS A 384 44.12 -17.09 24.45
CA HIS A 384 42.79 -16.92 23.87
C HIS A 384 42.29 -15.48 23.98
N PHE A 385 42.46 -14.82 25.13
CA PHE A 385 42.06 -13.42 25.31
C PHE A 385 42.85 -12.45 24.42
N ASP A 386 44.17 -12.63 24.31
CA ASP A 386 45.02 -11.81 23.44
C ASP A 386 44.61 -11.95 21.97
N ASN A 387 44.27 -13.18 21.53
CA ASN A 387 43.73 -13.41 20.20
C ASN A 387 42.34 -12.77 20.00
N ALA A 388 41.46 -12.85 21.00
CA ALA A 388 40.15 -12.20 20.94
C ALA A 388 40.30 -10.66 20.80
N LEU A 389 41.16 -10.02 21.60
CA LEU A 389 41.45 -8.58 21.49
C LEU A 389 42.02 -8.20 20.13
N ARG A 390 42.93 -9.01 19.59
CA ARG A 390 43.49 -8.79 18.25
C ARG A 390 42.41 -8.80 17.17
N LEU A 391 41.48 -9.76 17.22
CA LEU A 391 40.36 -9.84 16.27
C LEU A 391 39.34 -8.71 16.46
N LEU A 392 39.12 -8.27 17.70
CA LEU A 392 38.23 -7.17 18.01
C LEU A 392 38.79 -5.82 17.52
N GLY A 393 40.10 -5.63 17.57
CA GLY A 393 40.77 -4.41 17.09
C GLY A 393 41.02 -4.32 15.58
N ALA A 394 40.97 -5.44 14.84
CA ALA A 394 41.29 -5.48 13.40
C ALA A 394 40.08 -5.30 12.46
N GLY A 395 38.87 -5.09 12.99
CA GLY A 395 37.64 -5.02 12.20
C GLY A 395 37.31 -3.60 11.68
N PRO A 396 36.66 -3.47 10.50
CA PRO A 396 36.32 -2.16 9.91
C PRO A 396 35.15 -1.45 10.60
N THR A 397 34.33 -2.16 11.38
CA THR A 397 33.13 -1.61 12.02
C THR A 397 33.11 -1.97 13.50
N ASP A 398 32.93 -0.96 14.34
CA ASP A 398 32.93 -1.11 15.79
C ASP A 398 31.50 -1.17 16.35
N SER A 399 30.84 -2.32 16.19
CA SER A 399 29.47 -2.51 16.68
C SER A 399 29.38 -2.52 18.21
N PHE A 400 28.19 -2.26 18.74
CA PHE A 400 27.89 -2.30 20.18
C PHE A 400 28.37 -3.62 20.83
N GLU A 401 28.03 -4.76 20.22
CA GLU A 401 28.36 -6.10 20.71
C GLU A 401 29.86 -6.35 20.74
N ARG A 402 30.57 -5.89 19.69
CA ARG A 402 32.04 -6.02 19.61
C ARG A 402 32.74 -5.20 20.70
N ARG A 403 32.28 -3.98 20.97
CA ARG A 403 32.81 -3.13 22.04
C ARG A 403 32.51 -3.71 23.42
N LEU A 404 31.30 -4.23 23.63
CA LEU A 404 30.93 -4.88 24.88
C LEU A 404 31.78 -6.13 25.13
N LEU A 405 31.95 -6.98 24.11
CA LEU A 405 32.83 -8.14 24.20
C LEU A 405 34.28 -7.74 24.47
N ARG A 406 34.78 -6.67 23.83
CA ARG A 406 36.13 -6.15 24.09
C ARG A 406 36.30 -5.69 25.53
N ALA A 407 35.33 -4.96 26.08
CA ALA A 407 35.35 -4.54 27.48
C ALA A 407 35.42 -5.74 28.43
N ARG A 408 34.65 -6.80 28.15
CA ARG A 408 34.71 -8.07 28.91
C ARG A 408 36.08 -8.73 28.81
N VAL A 409 36.68 -8.82 27.62
CA VAL A 409 38.03 -9.40 27.46
C VAL A 409 39.10 -8.54 28.18
N LEU A 410 39.00 -7.21 28.11
CA LEU A 410 39.89 -6.28 28.82
C LEU A 410 39.80 -6.45 30.34
N ARG A 411 38.59 -6.74 30.86
CA ARG A 411 38.39 -7.07 32.27
C ARG A 411 39.12 -8.36 32.66
N GLU A 412 38.92 -9.44 31.91
CA GLU A 412 39.52 -10.75 32.21
C GLU A 412 41.06 -10.74 32.08
N THR A 413 41.62 -9.85 31.27
CA THR A 413 43.08 -9.66 31.12
C THR A 413 43.69 -8.70 32.16
N GLY A 414 42.88 -8.17 33.08
CA GLY A 414 43.32 -7.26 34.14
C GLY A 414 43.48 -5.79 33.70
N ASN A 415 43.14 -5.45 32.46
CA ASN A 415 43.17 -4.07 31.96
C ASN A 415 41.88 -3.31 32.33
N ARG A 416 41.62 -3.21 33.63
CA ARG A 416 40.38 -2.67 34.19
C ARG A 416 40.11 -1.23 33.77
N ALA A 417 41.15 -0.38 33.69
CA ALA A 417 40.99 1.01 33.30
C ALA A 417 40.45 1.14 31.86
N ALA A 418 40.99 0.35 30.92
CA ALA A 418 40.50 0.34 29.55
C ALA A 418 39.08 -0.25 29.46
N ALA A 419 38.79 -1.31 30.21
CA ALA A 419 37.46 -1.91 30.26
C ALA A 419 36.38 -0.92 30.75
N VAL A 420 36.68 -0.15 31.83
CA VAL A 420 35.78 0.90 32.34
C VAL A 420 35.59 2.01 31.32
N ALA A 421 36.65 2.46 30.65
CA ALA A 421 36.56 3.49 29.61
C ALA A 421 35.68 3.05 28.43
N GLU A 422 35.82 1.80 27.99
CA GLU A 422 35.00 1.22 26.92
C GLU A 422 33.52 1.13 27.31
N LEU A 423 33.21 0.63 28.51
CA LEU A 423 31.82 0.58 29.03
C LEU A 423 31.23 1.97 29.25
N ALA A 424 32.02 2.95 29.72
CA ALA A 424 31.55 4.31 29.89
C ALA A 424 31.16 4.96 28.56
N ALA A 425 31.95 4.72 27.52
CA ALA A 425 31.63 5.19 26.18
C ALA A 425 30.38 4.47 25.64
N LEU A 426 30.24 3.15 25.85
CA LEU A 426 29.01 2.42 25.48
C LEU A 426 27.77 2.92 26.22
N ALA A 427 27.87 3.23 27.51
CA ALA A 427 26.75 3.76 28.29
C ALA A 427 26.35 5.17 27.84
N ALA A 428 27.29 5.96 27.32
CA ALA A 428 27.01 7.27 26.73
C ALA A 428 26.31 7.15 25.38
N ASP A 429 26.72 6.19 24.55
CA ASP A 429 26.13 5.93 23.23
C ASP A 429 24.75 5.23 23.34
N HIS A 430 24.54 4.42 24.38
CA HIS A 430 23.35 3.60 24.62
C HIS A 430 22.82 3.72 26.06
N PRO A 431 22.29 4.89 26.46
CA PRO A 431 21.87 5.17 27.83
C PRO A 431 20.74 4.26 28.34
N GLU A 432 19.96 3.67 27.44
CA GLU A 432 18.88 2.73 27.73
C GLU A 432 19.38 1.34 28.18
N SER A 433 20.62 0.97 27.85
CA SER A 433 21.15 -0.36 28.14
C SER A 433 21.38 -0.57 29.64
N VAL A 434 20.52 -1.37 30.27
CA VAL A 434 20.67 -1.75 31.69
C VAL A 434 21.93 -2.61 31.87
N THR A 435 22.18 -3.55 30.96
CA THR A 435 23.33 -4.47 31.02
C THR A 435 24.66 -3.73 31.09
N VAL A 436 24.88 -2.75 30.22
CA VAL A 436 26.14 -1.98 30.20
C VAL A 436 26.33 -1.19 31.49
N ARG A 437 25.27 -0.56 32.00
CA ARG A 437 25.33 0.18 33.28
C ARG A 437 25.63 -0.74 34.45
N THR A 438 24.99 -1.90 34.52
CA THR A 438 25.27 -2.90 35.58
C THR A 438 26.71 -3.38 35.52
N GLU A 439 27.21 -3.78 34.35
CA GLU A 439 28.61 -4.22 34.19
C GLU A 439 29.61 -3.10 34.52
N GLN A 440 29.28 -1.85 34.16
CA GLN A 440 30.11 -0.69 34.48
C GLN A 440 30.18 -0.44 35.99
N GLU A 441 29.03 -0.47 36.67
CA GLU A 441 28.96 -0.28 38.13
C GLU A 441 29.71 -1.38 38.88
N GLU A 442 29.51 -2.65 38.51
CA GLU A 442 30.24 -3.79 39.07
C GLU A 442 31.75 -3.61 38.91
N MET A 443 32.17 -3.17 37.72
CA MET A 443 33.59 -2.95 37.44
C MET A 443 34.16 -1.68 38.09
N ILE A 444 33.34 -0.72 38.53
CA ILE A 444 33.80 0.40 39.37
C ILE A 444 33.91 -0.04 40.83
N ARG A 445 32.91 -0.75 41.37
CA ARG A 445 32.87 -1.19 42.78
C ARG A 445 33.97 -2.22 43.10
N GLY A 446 34.41 -3.00 42.10
CA GLY A 446 35.41 -4.05 42.29
C GLY A 446 34.82 -5.32 42.87
N PRO A 447 35.63 -6.39 43.01
CA PRO A 447 35.14 -7.64 43.56
C PRO A 447 34.63 -7.38 44.97
N SER A 448 33.32 -7.52 45.17
CA SER A 448 32.73 -7.57 46.50
C SER A 448 33.45 -8.68 47.25
N THR A 449 34.35 -8.31 48.16
CA THR A 449 34.98 -9.28 49.05
C THR A 449 33.82 -9.92 49.80
N PRO A 450 33.61 -11.25 49.72
CA PRO A 450 32.57 -11.88 50.49
C PRO A 450 32.81 -11.51 51.96
N GLY A 451 31.83 -10.84 52.57
CA GLY A 451 31.91 -10.47 53.97
C GLY A 451 32.19 -11.73 54.81
N PRO A 452 33.02 -11.60 55.86
CA PRO A 452 33.53 -12.74 56.62
C PRO A 452 32.45 -13.65 57.20
#